data_AF-A0A6P7G1N4-F1
#
_entry.id   AF-A0A6P7G1N4-F1
#
_cell.length_a   1.000
_cell.length_b   1.000
_cell.length_c   1.000
_cell.angle_alpha   90.00
_cell.angle_beta   90.00
_cell.angle_gamma   90.00
#
_symmetry.space_group_name_H-M   'P 1'
#
loop_
_entity.id
_entity.type
_entity.pdbx_description
1 polymer ?
#
loop_
_entity_poly.entity_id
_entity_poly.type
_entity_poly.pdbx_seq_one_letter_code
_entity_poly.pdbx_strand_id
1 'polypeptide(L)' 'MGCELGKLAGRGHSDNNGKLDDVGPPAQPPQVDSRLPLTAKQKYSMLASWKGISRAMESTGVCMFLK' A
#
# COMPACT_ATOMS: atom_id res chain seq x y z
N MET A 1 22.22 22.15 -7.59
CA MET A 1 21.60 20.83 -7.43
C MET A 1 20.40 21.03 -6.51
N GLY A 2 19.19 21.35 -6.96
CA GLY A 2 18.43 20.74 -8.06
C GLY A 2 17.25 20.00 -7.42
N CYS A 3 16.14 20.70 -7.19
CA CYS A 3 14.86 20.09 -6.82
C CYS A 3 13.71 20.87 -7.49
N GLU A 4 13.56 20.68 -8.79
CA GLU A 4 12.40 21.11 -9.58
C GLU A 4 11.33 19.99 -9.55
N LEU A 5 10.51 19.92 -8.51
CA LEU A 5 9.30 19.06 -8.50
C LEU A 5 8.00 19.80 -8.14
N GLY A 6 8.05 21.12 -7.93
CA GLY A 6 6.86 21.93 -7.59
C GLY A 6 6.01 22.41 -8.78
N LYS A 7 6.41 22.15 -10.03
CA LYS A 7 5.86 22.81 -11.24
C LYS A 7 4.86 22.00 -12.08
N LEU A 8 4.27 20.94 -11.54
CA LEU A 8 3.09 20.31 -12.17
C LEU A 8 1.78 20.60 -11.41
N ALA A 9 1.86 21.38 -10.33
CA ALA A 9 0.69 21.92 -9.64
C ALA A 9 0.14 23.12 -10.42
N GLY A 10 -0.71 22.85 -11.41
CA GLY A 10 -1.73 23.79 -11.86
C GLY A 10 -1.57 24.32 -13.28
N ARG A 11 -2.26 23.69 -14.23
CA ARG A 11 -3.13 24.42 -15.17
C ARG A 11 -4.12 23.48 -15.85
N GLY A 12 -5.35 23.52 -15.36
CA GLY A 12 -6.52 22.85 -15.93
C GLY A 12 -7.74 23.31 -15.15
N HIS A 13 -8.14 24.57 -15.33
CA HIS A 13 -9.42 25.07 -14.87
C HIS A 13 -10.47 24.57 -15.87
N SER A 14 -11.34 23.67 -15.42
CA SER A 14 -12.65 23.46 -16.02
C SER A 14 -13.62 23.13 -14.89
N ASP A 15 -14.76 23.77 -15.01
CA ASP A 15 -15.78 24.04 -14.01
C ASP A 15 -16.39 22.85 -13.26
N ASN A 16 -16.77 23.16 -12.01
CA ASN A 16 -17.93 22.70 -11.24
C ASN A 16 -18.58 21.36 -11.61
N ASN A 17 -18.61 20.47 -10.60
CA ASN A 17 -19.84 19.97 -9.94
C ASN A 17 -19.75 18.47 -9.66
N GLY A 18 -19.98 18.09 -8.41
CA GLY A 18 -20.47 16.75 -8.08
C GLY A 18 -19.49 15.81 -7.39
N LYS A 19 -19.63 15.78 -6.06
CA LYS A 19 -19.77 14.54 -5.27
C LYS A 19 -18.49 13.79 -4.92
N LEU A 20 -18.19 13.85 -3.62
CA LEU A 20 -17.42 12.86 -2.87
C LEU A 20 -17.95 11.44 -3.16
N ASP A 21 -17.06 10.46 -2.98
CA ASP A 21 -17.36 9.03 -2.83
C ASP A 21 -17.52 8.22 -4.14
N ASP A 22 -16.41 8.02 -4.84
CA ASP A 22 -16.17 6.75 -5.54
C ASP A 22 -14.71 6.33 -5.32
N VAL A 23 -14.40 5.88 -4.10
CA VAL A 23 -13.22 5.02 -3.90
C VAL A 23 -13.65 3.63 -4.35
N GLY A 24 -13.69 3.43 -5.67
CA GLY A 24 -13.76 2.11 -6.25
C GLY A 24 -12.66 1.22 -5.63
N PRO A 25 -12.89 -0.10 -5.51
CA PRO A 25 -11.92 -1.00 -4.91
C PRO A 25 -10.55 -0.82 -5.57
N PRO A 26 -9.45 -0.83 -4.80
CA PRO A 26 -8.12 -0.66 -5.38
C PRO A 26 -7.93 -1.67 -6.51
N ALA A 27 -7.53 -1.18 -7.68
CA ALA A 27 -7.28 -2.01 -8.85
C ALA A 27 -6.43 -3.21 -8.43
N GLN A 28 -6.91 -4.42 -8.75
CA GLN A 28 -6.21 -5.63 -8.35
C GLN A 28 -4.81 -5.60 -8.99
N PRO A 29 -3.74 -5.83 -8.20
CA PRO A 29 -2.40 -5.88 -8.76
C PRO A 29 -2.35 -6.97 -9.85
N PRO A 30 -1.57 -6.77 -10.92
CA PRO A 30 -1.40 -7.77 -11.95
C PRO A 30 -0.98 -9.10 -11.29
N GLN A 31 -1.55 -10.22 -11.75
CA GLN A 31 -1.17 -11.54 -11.26
C GLN A 31 0.28 -11.82 -11.66
N VAL A 32 1.20 -11.63 -10.73
CA VAL A 32 2.61 -12.00 -10.85
C VAL A 32 2.76 -13.44 -10.37
N ASP A 33 3.56 -14.25 -11.08
CA ASP A 33 3.88 -15.61 -10.65
C ASP A 33 4.49 -15.59 -9.23
N SER A 34 3.81 -16.23 -8.29
CA SER A 34 4.15 -16.21 -6.86
C SER A 34 5.46 -16.92 -6.53
N ARG A 35 5.99 -17.71 -7.46
CA ARG A 35 7.29 -18.40 -7.31
C ARG A 35 8.46 -17.47 -7.59
N LEU A 36 8.21 -16.30 -8.17
CA LEU A 36 9.26 -15.32 -8.40
C LEU A 36 9.79 -14.79 -7.07
N PRO A 37 11.10 -14.51 -6.98
CA PRO A 37 11.66 -13.92 -5.78
C PRO A 37 10.97 -12.62 -5.37
N LEU A 38 10.78 -12.42 -4.07
CA LEU A 38 10.21 -11.19 -3.54
C LEU A 38 11.06 -9.97 -3.93
N THR A 39 10.38 -8.93 -4.42
CA THR A 39 10.98 -7.62 -4.69
C THR A 39 11.46 -6.95 -3.40
N ALA A 40 12.36 -5.96 -3.52
CA ALA A 40 12.84 -5.20 -2.37
C ALA A 40 11.70 -4.51 -1.58
N LYS A 41 10.71 -3.96 -2.29
CA LYS A 41 9.52 -3.33 -1.68
C LYS A 41 8.70 -4.33 -0.89
N GLN A 42 8.48 -5.54 -1.42
CA GLN A 42 7.73 -6.60 -0.74
C GLN A 42 8.46 -7.06 0.52
N LYS A 43 9.78 -7.31 0.44
CA LYS A 43 10.60 -7.69 1.60
C LYS A 43 10.55 -6.63 2.71
N TYR A 44 10.70 -5.36 2.35
CA TYR A 44 10.61 -4.25 3.30
C TYR A 44 9.24 -4.20 3.98
N SER A 45 8.16 -4.28 3.21
CA SER A 45 6.79 -4.25 3.72
C SER A 45 6.56 -5.37 4.74
N MET A 46 7.00 -6.59 4.42
CA MET A 46 6.92 -7.74 5.33
C MET A 46 7.69 -7.51 6.63
N LEU A 47 8.95 -7.05 6.55
CA LEU A 47 9.77 -6.84 7.74
C LEU A 47 9.22 -5.70 8.63
N ALA A 48 8.70 -4.64 8.02
CA ALA A 48 8.11 -3.52 8.73
C ALA A 48 6.85 -3.95 9.50
N SER A 49 5.95 -4.73 8.88
CA SER A 49 4.75 -5.24 9.55
C SER A 49 5.05 -6.32 10.59
N TRP A 50 6.10 -7.12 10.37
CA TRP A 50 6.48 -8.21 11.27
C TRP A 50 6.94 -7.74 12.66
N LYS A 51 7.50 -6.53 12.77
CA LYS A 51 8.04 -6.01 14.05
C LYS A 51 6.97 -5.94 15.16
N GLY A 52 5.71 -5.68 14.80
CA GLY A 52 4.59 -5.70 15.76
C GLY A 52 4.19 -7.12 16.15
N ILE A 53 4.01 -7.99 15.15
CA ILE A 53 3.58 -9.38 15.33
C ILE A 53 4.58 -10.18 16.20
N SER A 54 5.87 -10.04 15.90
CA SER A 54 6.94 -10.73 16.61
C SER A 54 7.01 -10.44 18.11
N ARG A 55 6.50 -9.28 18.57
CA ARG A 55 6.46 -8.92 20.00
C ARG A 55 5.33 -9.61 20.77
N ALA A 56 4.30 -10.04 20.06
CA ALA A 56 3.09 -10.62 20.62
C ALA A 56 2.75 -11.95 19.94
N MET A 57 3.77 -12.80 19.79
CA MET A 57 3.69 -14.02 18.99
C MET A 57 2.63 -15.00 19.50
N GLU A 58 2.50 -15.16 20.82
CA GLU A 58 1.52 -16.05 21.44
C GLU A 58 0.08 -15.61 21.17
N SER A 59 -0.27 -14.36 21.52
CA SER A 59 -1.62 -13.85 21.30
C SER A 59 -1.98 -13.75 19.82
N THR A 60 -1.02 -13.37 18.97
CA THR A 60 -1.23 -13.36 17.51
C THR A 60 -1.45 -14.78 16.98
N GLY A 61 -0.69 -15.77 17.46
CA GLY A 61 -0.86 -17.17 17.09
C GLY A 61 -2.24 -17.70 17.45
N VAL A 62 -2.72 -17.43 18.68
CA VAL A 62 -4.08 -17.79 19.10
C VAL A 62 -5.12 -17.17 18.16
N CYS A 63 -4.98 -15.87 17.84
CA CYS A 63 -5.88 -15.17 16.94
C CYS A 63 -5.88 -15.75 15.51
N MET A 64 -4.73 -16.18 15.00
CA MET A 64 -4.60 -16.70 13.63
C MET A 64 -5.04 -18.16 13.47
N PHE A 65 -4.87 -19.00 14.49
CA PHE A 65 -5.08 -20.45 14.38
C PHE A 65 -6.31 -20.97 15.10
N LEU A 66 -6.82 -20.26 16.12
CA LEU A 66 -7.89 -20.75 17.00
C LEU A 66 -9.16 -19.91 16.97
N LYS A 67 -9.16 -18.80 16.22
CA LYS A 67 -10.27 -17.86 16.15
C LYS A 67 -10.63 -17.59 14.70
#